data_AF-K0VGM3-F1
#
_entry.id   AF-K0VGM3-F1
#
_cell.length_a   1.000
_cell.length_b   1.000
_cell.length_c   1.000
_cell.angle_alpha   90.00
_cell.angle_beta   90.00
_cell.angle_gamma   90.00
#
_symmetry.space_group_name_H-M   'P 1'
#
loop_
_entity.id
_entity.type
_entity.pdbx_description
1 polymer ?
#
loop_
_entity_poly.entity_id
_entity_poly.type
_entity_poly.pdbx_seq_one_letter_code
_entity_poly.pdbx_strand_id
1 'polypeptide(L)'
;MKDLIEGGFPSNRLALSVVIGPHDQNHVVLIARTDGGDYVLDNLTNSVRLWGMTGYTFLATQDFQSRTGWRVTLAGPRAGEFS
;
A
#
# COMPACT_ATOMS: atom_id res chain seq x y z
N MET A 1 6.77 -4.42 -8.73
CA MET A 1 8.02 -4.16 -7.97
C MET A 1 9.26 -4.28 -8.83
N LYS A 2 9.45 -5.42 -9.53
CA LYS A 2 10.64 -5.68 -10.35
C LYS A 2 10.98 -4.48 -11.26
N ASP A 3 10.01 -4.03 -12.06
CA ASP A 3 10.22 -2.95 -13.03
C ASP A 3 10.62 -1.63 -12.36
N LEU A 4 10.07 -1.32 -11.18
CA LEU A 4 10.47 -0.13 -10.42
C LEU A 4 11.91 -0.24 -9.90
N ILE A 5 12.30 -1.42 -9.41
CA ILE A 5 13.67 -1.67 -8.93
C ILE A 5 14.66 -1.61 -10.09
N GLU A 6 14.32 -2.21 -11.23
CA GLU A 6 15.12 -2.14 -12.46
C GLU A 6 15.20 -0.71 -13.00
N GLY A 7 14.15 0.08 -12.81
CA GLY A 7 14.13 1.52 -13.09
C GLY A 7 14.87 2.40 -12.06
N GLY A 8 15.53 1.81 -11.06
CA GLY A 8 16.33 2.52 -10.06
C GLY A 8 15.57 2.95 -8.80
N PHE A 9 14.29 2.59 -8.65
CA PHE A 9 13.55 2.86 -7.43
C PHE A 9 14.10 1.99 -6.27
N PRO A 10 14.41 2.59 -5.11
CA PRO A 10 15.01 1.86 -4.00
C PRO A 10 14.03 0.81 -3.45
N SER A 11 14.48 -0.44 -3.39
CA SER A 11 13.64 -1.58 -2.98
C SER A 11 13.15 -1.45 -1.54
N ASN A 12 13.91 -0.79 -0.66
CA ASN A 12 13.54 -0.51 0.72
C ASN A 12 12.55 0.66 0.88
N ARG A 13 12.04 1.18 -0.24
CA ARG A 13 10.91 2.14 -0.29
C ARG A 13 9.70 1.53 -1.01
N LEU A 14 9.69 0.22 -1.24
CA LEU A 14 8.57 -0.53 -1.77
C LEU A 14 8.05 -1.50 -0.70
N ALA A 15 6.72 -1.57 -0.52
CA ALA A 15 6.07 -2.52 0.38
C ALA A 15 4.71 -2.94 -0.17
N LEU A 16 4.29 -4.17 0.08
CA LEU A 16 2.90 -4.58 -0.16
C LEU A 16 2.00 -4.14 0.99
N SER A 17 0.74 -3.86 0.69
CA SER A 17 -0.28 -3.67 1.73
C SER A 17 -1.57 -4.40 1.38
N VAL A 18 -2.16 -5.04 2.38
CA VAL A 18 -3.51 -5.61 2.29
C VAL A 18 -4.51 -4.51 2.61
N VAL A 19 -5.44 -4.30 1.69
CA VAL A 19 -6.44 -3.23 1.78
C VAL A 19 -7.86 -3.75 1.58
N ILE A 20 -8.82 -3.01 2.13
CA ILE A 20 -10.24 -3.11 1.79
C ILE A 20 -10.61 -1.89 0.95
N GLY A 21 -11.12 -2.15 -0.25
CA GLY A 21 -11.64 -1.11 -1.13
C GLY A 21 -13.02 -0.59 -0.72
N PRO A 22 -13.55 0.42 -1.42
CA PRO A 22 -14.84 1.04 -1.11
C PRO A 22 -16.06 0.10 -1.25
N HIS A 23 -15.92 -0.97 -2.02
CA HIS A 23 -16.98 -1.96 -2.28
C HIS A 23 -16.70 -3.32 -1.61
N ASP A 24 -16.10 -3.32 -0.41
CA ASP A 24 -15.81 -4.53 0.37
C ASP A 24 -14.85 -5.55 -0.28
N GLN A 25 -14.19 -5.16 -1.36
CA GLN A 25 -13.18 -6.01 -2.01
C GLN A 25 -11.85 -5.93 -1.26
N ASN A 26 -11.35 -7.09 -0.84
CA ASN A 26 -10.01 -7.21 -0.29
C ASN A 26 -9.02 -7.46 -1.43
N HIS A 27 -7.94 -6.68 -1.49
CA HIS A 27 -6.85 -6.93 -2.42
C HIS A 27 -5.51 -6.44 -1.89
N VAL A 28 -4.45 -6.73 -2.63
CA VAL A 28 -3.09 -6.32 -2.31
C VAL A 28 -2.67 -5.22 -3.25
N VAL A 29 -2.16 -4.13 -2.69
CA VAL A 29 -1.60 -3.00 -3.43
C VAL A 29 -0.10 -2.88 -3.19
N LEU A 30 0.59 -2.19 -4.09
CA LEU A 30 1.99 -1.81 -3.90
C LEU A 30 2.07 -0.38 -3.38
N ILE A 31 2.81 -0.17 -2.30
CA ILE A 31 3.16 1.13 -1.77
C ILE A 31 4.56 1.51 -2.27
N ALA A 32 4.66 2.69 -2.86
CA ALA A 32 5.91 3.34 -3.21
C ALA A 32 6.10 4.58 -2.33
N ARG A 33 7.04 4.49 -1.39
CA ARG A 33 7.39 5.60 -0.50
C ARG A 33 8.29 6.57 -1.22
N THR A 34 7.85 7.82 -1.36
CA THR A 34 8.64 8.92 -1.92
C THR A 34 8.83 10.01 -0.86
N ASP A 35 9.65 11.01 -1.14
CA ASP A 35 9.82 12.15 -0.21
C ASP A 35 8.57 13.03 -0.15
N GLY A 36 7.72 12.96 -1.18
CA GLY A 36 6.40 13.61 -1.22
C GLY A 36 5.28 12.77 -0.60
N GLY A 37 5.58 11.60 -0.02
CA GLY A 37 4.61 10.72 0.62
C GLY A 37 4.50 9.33 0.00
N ASP A 38 3.58 8.55 0.56
CA ASP A 38 3.33 7.16 0.16
C ASP A 38 2.28 7.11 -0.95
N TYR A 39 2.70 6.65 -2.12
CA TYR A 39 1.83 6.43 -3.27
C TYR A 39 1.40 4.98 -3.35
N VAL A 40 0.15 4.77 -3.75
CA VAL A 40 -0.47 3.48 -3.96
C VAL A 40 -0.51 3.20 -5.45
N LEU A 41 0.07 2.08 -5.85
CA LEU A 41 -0.01 1.50 -7.17
C LEU A 41 -0.94 0.29 -7.08
N ASP A 42 -2.08 0.42 -7.74
CA ASP A 42 -3.11 -0.60 -7.77
C ASP A 42 -3.09 -1.33 -9.13
N ASN A 43 -3.50 -2.59 -9.15
CA ASN A 43 -3.69 -3.36 -10.39
C ASN A 43 -5.15 -3.34 -10.89
N LEU A 44 -6.12 -2.92 -10.05
CA LEU A 44 -7.52 -2.77 -10.43
C LEU A 44 -7.81 -1.45 -11.13
N THR A 45 -6.94 -0.46 -10.96
CA THR A 45 -7.03 0.84 -11.63
C THR A 45 -5.65 1.26 -12.12
N ASN A 46 -5.56 1.93 -13.26
CA ASN A 46 -4.30 2.50 -13.73
C ASN A 46 -3.90 3.79 -12.98
N SER A 47 -4.51 4.06 -11.82
CA SER A 47 -4.29 5.32 -11.10
C SER A 47 -3.27 5.15 -9.99
N VAL A 48 -2.25 6.01 -10.02
CA VAL A 48 -1.28 6.18 -8.93
C VAL A 48 -1.76 7.34 -8.09
N ARG A 49 -2.06 7.09 -6.81
CA ARG A 49 -2.64 8.09 -5.91
C ARG A 49 -1.88 8.12 -4.59
N LEU A 50 -1.85 9.27 -3.95
CA LEU A 50 -1.47 9.33 -2.54
C LEU A 50 -2.38 8.41 -1.74
N TRP A 51 -1.80 7.70 -0.76
CA TRP A 51 -2.52 6.83 0.16
C TRP A 51 -3.86 7.40 0.62
N GLY A 52 -3.89 8.68 1.02
CA GLY A 52 -5.08 9.29 1.62
C GLY A 52 -6.21 9.56 0.63
N MET A 53 -5.92 9.46 -0.67
CA MET A 53 -6.84 9.77 -1.77
C MET A 53 -7.41 8.52 -2.43
N THR A 54 -7.05 7.32 -1.96
CA THR A 54 -7.58 6.05 -2.51
C THR A 54 -8.96 5.70 -1.98
N GLY A 55 -9.30 6.17 -0.76
CA GLY A 55 -10.50 5.72 -0.05
C GLY A 55 -10.37 4.30 0.51
N TYR A 56 -9.17 3.71 0.51
CA TYR A 56 -8.93 2.36 1.01
C TYR A 56 -8.77 2.33 2.52
N THR A 57 -9.10 1.18 3.11
CA THR A 57 -8.74 0.85 4.49
C THR A 57 -7.57 -0.13 4.49
N PHE A 58 -6.44 0.28 5.05
CA PHE A 58 -5.20 -0.49 5.11
C PHE A 58 -5.19 -1.35 6.38
N LEU A 59 -5.08 -2.67 6.20
CA LEU A 59 -5.14 -3.62 7.31
C LEU A 59 -3.74 -3.96 7.83
N ALA A 60 -2.85 -4.36 6.92
CA ALA A 60 -1.48 -4.75 7.25
C ALA A 60 -0.55 -4.41 6.08
N THR A 61 0.64 -3.92 6.41
CA THR A 61 1.65 -3.50 5.43
C THR A 61 2.93 -4.29 5.68
N GLN A 62 3.54 -4.78 4.60
CA GLN A 62 4.84 -5.41 4.62
C GLN A 62 5.89 -4.41 5.14
N ASP A 63 6.86 -4.91 5.90
CA ASP A 63 7.96 -4.09 6.35
C ASP A 63 8.84 -3.67 5.16
N PHE A 64 9.05 -2.38 5.01
CA PHE A 64 9.96 -1.82 3.99
C PHE A 64 11.40 -2.35 4.10
N GLN A 65 11.84 -2.73 5.29
CA GLN A 65 13.19 -3.25 5.55
C GLN A 65 13.24 -4.79 5.59
N SER A 66 12.08 -5.47 5.63
CA SER A 66 12.02 -6.93 5.71
C SER A 66 10.84 -7.51 4.91
N ARG A 67 11.16 -8.22 3.83
CA ARG A 67 10.14 -8.82 2.94
C ARG A 67 9.26 -9.88 3.62
N THR A 68 9.71 -10.46 4.73
CA THR A 68 8.93 -11.44 5.50
C THR A 68 8.15 -10.81 6.65
N GLY A 69 8.50 -9.57 7.04
CA GLY A 69 7.83 -8.84 8.11
C GLY A 69 6.53 -8.21 7.63
N TRP A 70 5.49 -8.30 8.45
CA TRP A 70 4.22 -7.62 8.25
C TRP A 70 3.84 -6.92 9.55
N ARG A 71 3.26 -5.73 9.44
CA ARG A 71 2.81 -4.94 10.58
C ARG A 71 1.37 -4.51 10.39
N VAL A 72 0.58 -4.64 11.45
CA VAL A 72 -0.79 -4.12 11.50
C VAL A 72 -0.74 -2.62 11.27
N THR A 73 -1.57 -2.15 10.35
CA THR A 73 -1.62 -0.76 9.90
C THR A 73 -2.91 -0.08 10.36
N LEU A 74 -4.05 -0.76 10.24
CA LEU A 74 -5.39 -0.31 10.64
C LEU A 74 -5.62 1.20 10.47
N ALA A 75 -5.69 1.64 9.21
CA ALA A 75 -5.88 3.04 8.88
C ALA A 75 -6.80 3.22 7.67
N GLY A 76 -7.57 4.30 7.64
CA GLY A 76 -8.54 4.58 6.58
C GLY A 76 -9.98 4.56 7.07
N PRO A 77 -10.96 4.73 6.16
CA PRO A 77 -12.35 5.01 6.51
C PRO A 77 -13.03 3.96 7.41
N ARG A 78 -12.59 2.69 7.31
CA ARG A 78 -13.19 1.56 8.01
C ARG A 78 -12.32 0.97 9.11
N ALA A 79 -11.22 1.62 9.46
CA ALA A 79 -10.29 1.10 10.46
C ALA A 79 -10.96 0.83 11.82
N GLY A 80 -11.95 1.65 12.19
CA GLY A 80 -12.73 1.48 13.43
C GLY A 80 -13.64 0.25 13.45
N GLU A 81 -13.89 -0.42 12.32
CA GLU A 81 -14.62 -1.70 12.30
C GLU A 81 -13.77 -2.87 12.82
N PHE A 82 -12.45 -2.67 12.95
CA PHE A 82 -11.48 -3.73 13.25
C PHE A 82 -10.61 -3.43 14.49
N SER A 83 -10.97 -2.42 15.30
CA SER A 83 -10.28 -2.04 16.54
C SER A 83 -10.89 -2.70 17.78
#